data_AF-D3BPW3-F1
#
_entry.id   AF-D3BPW3-F1
#
_cell.length_a   1.000
_cell.length_b   1.000
_cell.length_c   1.000
_cell.angle_alpha   90.00
_cell.angle_beta   90.00
_cell.angle_gamma   90.00
#
_symmetry.space_group_name_H-M   'P 1'
#
loop_
_entity.id
_entity.type
_entity.pdbx_description
1 polymer ?
#
loop_
_entity_poly.entity_id
_entity_poly.type
_entity_poly.pdbx_seq_one_letter_code
_entity_poly.pdbx_strand_id
1 'polypeptide(L)'
;MICTGSACCVDEKKVSELSSHLNECSGDTGLYLLIEHCAVIIIVDSGLDFLGSPYLDAHGEEDSSLKRGVPLFLSKDRYNLINNIVLKANGPKVIGPTMRYALQNVVRGLN
;
A
#
# COMPACT_ATOMS: atom_id res chain seq x y z
N MET A 1 -8.14 3.94 -7.21
CA MET A 1 -7.63 2.55 -7.21
C MET A 1 -6.56 2.50 -8.28
N ILE A 2 -5.36 2.00 -7.96
CA ILE A 2 -4.15 2.03 -8.81
C ILE A 2 -3.74 0.58 -9.07
N CYS A 3 -3.45 0.17 -10.31
CA CYS A 3 -2.88 -1.16 -10.58
C CYS A 3 -1.46 -1.21 -9.98
N THR A 4 -1.27 -2.13 -9.03
CA THR A 4 0.05 -2.42 -8.42
C THR A 4 0.79 -3.54 -9.15
N GLY A 5 0.24 -4.05 -10.25
CA GLY A 5 0.82 -5.10 -11.07
C GLY A 5 1.93 -4.57 -11.99
N SER A 6 3.08 -5.23 -11.96
CA SER A 6 4.27 -4.85 -12.73
C SER A 6 4.19 -5.09 -14.25
N ALA A 7 3.20 -5.84 -14.72
CA ALA A 7 3.02 -6.17 -16.15
C ALA A 7 1.65 -5.77 -16.73
N CYS A 8 0.72 -5.29 -15.89
CA CYS A 8 -0.69 -5.08 -16.22
C CYS A 8 -0.96 -3.68 -16.80
N CYS A 9 -0.44 -2.66 -16.13
CA CYS A 9 -0.68 -1.24 -16.42
C CYS A 9 0.66 -0.53 -16.53
N VAL A 10 1.46 -0.93 -17.52
CA VAL A 10 2.71 -0.27 -17.87
C VAL A 10 2.53 0.56 -19.13
N ASP A 11 3.11 1.75 -19.16
CA ASP A 11 3.11 2.61 -20.34
C ASP A 11 4.10 2.12 -21.42
N GLU A 12 4.21 2.84 -22.53
CA GLU A 12 5.16 2.55 -23.62
C GLU A 12 6.64 2.55 -23.15
N LYS A 13 6.93 3.25 -22.03
CA LYS A 13 8.26 3.33 -21.41
C LYS A 13 8.47 2.26 -20.32
N LYS A 14 7.53 1.33 -20.15
CA LYS A 14 7.53 0.28 -19.12
C LYS A 14 7.45 0.80 -17.68
N VAL A 15 6.86 1.97 -17.49
CA VAL A 15 6.60 2.54 -16.16
C VAL A 15 5.23 2.08 -15.69
N SER A 16 5.14 1.46 -14.51
CA SER A 16 3.85 1.04 -13.94
C SER A 16 3.07 2.23 -13.39
N GLU A 17 1.74 2.12 -13.34
CA GLU A 17 0.87 3.11 -12.71
C GLU A 17 1.30 3.42 -11.26
N LEU A 18 1.68 2.39 -10.49
CA LEU A 18 2.21 2.55 -9.14
C LEU A 18 3.50 3.38 -9.11
N SER A 19 4.43 3.13 -10.04
CA SER A 19 5.71 3.87 -10.10
C SER A 19 5.48 5.33 -10.52
N SER A 20 4.59 5.57 -11.48
CA SER A 20 4.20 6.93 -11.89
C SER A 20 3.59 7.70 -10.73
N HIS A 21 2.65 7.07 -10.02
CA HIS A 21 1.99 7.68 -8.88
C HIS A 21 2.94 7.94 -7.69
N LEU A 22 3.84 7.00 -7.42
CA LEU A 22 4.89 7.16 -6.42
C LEU A 22 5.72 8.42 -6.73
N ASN A 23 6.24 8.52 -7.96
CA ASN A 23 7.04 9.66 -8.40
C ASN A 23 6.28 10.99 -8.32
N GLU A 24 5.02 11.03 -8.75
CA GLU A 24 4.20 12.25 -8.74
C GLU A 24 3.77 12.70 -7.34
N CYS A 25 3.46 11.76 -6.45
CA CYS A 25 2.80 12.07 -5.18
C CYS A 25 3.74 12.02 -3.97
N SER A 26 4.74 11.16 -4.03
CA SER A 26 5.58 10.80 -2.87
C SER A 26 7.08 10.80 -3.17
N GLY A 27 7.48 11.09 -4.42
CA GLY A 27 8.87 11.03 -4.87
C GLY A 27 9.38 9.60 -4.90
N ASP A 28 10.38 9.30 -4.08
CA ASP A 28 11.06 8.00 -4.08
C ASP A 28 10.62 7.10 -2.91
N THR A 29 9.64 7.51 -2.10
CA THR A 29 9.23 6.75 -0.90
C THR A 29 7.73 6.79 -0.68
N GLY A 30 7.10 5.62 -0.51
CA GLY A 30 5.64 5.52 -0.38
C GLY A 30 5.19 4.31 0.45
N LEU A 31 3.99 4.39 1.00
CA LEU A 31 3.36 3.33 1.78
C LEU A 31 1.94 3.08 1.25
N TYR A 32 1.63 1.84 0.88
CA TYR A 32 0.36 1.48 0.24
C TYR A 32 -0.27 0.27 0.89
N LEU A 33 -1.60 0.29 1.05
CA LEU A 33 -2.39 -0.88 1.42
C LEU A 33 -2.92 -1.55 0.16
N LEU A 34 -2.44 -2.76 -0.11
CA LEU A 34 -2.93 -3.63 -1.17
C LEU A 34 -4.16 -4.38 -0.66
N ILE A 35 -5.34 -3.90 -1.02
CA ILE A 35 -6.61 -4.49 -0.57
C ILE A 35 -6.73 -5.95 -1.00
N GLU A 36 -6.40 -6.25 -2.27
CA GLU A 36 -6.47 -7.61 -2.83
C GLU A 36 -5.58 -8.63 -2.12
N HIS A 37 -4.49 -8.16 -1.50
CA HIS A 37 -3.56 -9.00 -0.74
C HIS A 37 -3.76 -8.88 0.78
N CYS A 38 -4.58 -7.93 1.22
CA CYS A 38 -4.67 -7.47 2.59
C CYS A 38 -3.28 -7.22 3.19
N ALA A 39 -2.43 -6.46 2.50
CA ALA A 39 -1.04 -6.26 2.91
C ALA A 39 -0.58 -4.83 2.70
N VAL A 40 0.25 -4.33 3.59
CA VAL A 40 0.96 -3.07 3.41
C VAL A 40 2.26 -3.33 2.66
N ILE A 41 2.53 -2.53 1.64
CA ILE A 41 3.84 -2.44 1.00
C ILE A 41 4.47 -1.10 1.32
N ILE A 42 5.79 -1.11 1.47
CA ILE A 42 6.62 0.09 1.54
C ILE A 42 7.53 0.11 0.32
N ILE A 43 7.67 1.28 -0.30
CA ILE A 43 8.66 1.56 -1.33
C ILE A 43 9.61 2.60 -0.75
N VAL A 44 10.91 2.33 -0.80
CA VAL A 44 11.97 3.26 -0.41
C VAL A 44 13.05 3.20 -1.49
N ASP A 45 13.34 4.33 -2.11
CA ASP A 45 14.19 4.45 -3.29
C ASP A 45 13.70 3.49 -4.41
N SER A 46 14.53 2.53 -4.79
CA SER A 46 14.21 1.47 -5.76
C SER A 46 13.77 0.15 -5.11
N GLY A 47 13.69 0.09 -3.79
CA GLY A 47 13.33 -1.11 -3.02
C GLY A 47 11.84 -1.19 -2.72
N LEU A 48 11.28 -2.41 -2.78
CA LEU A 48 9.90 -2.70 -2.40
C LEU A 48 9.87 -3.86 -1.42
N ASP A 49 9.20 -3.65 -0.28
CA ASP A 49 9.02 -4.67 0.76
C ASP A 49 7.55 -4.81 1.18
N PHE A 50 7.17 -6.04 1.53
CA PHE A 50 5.86 -6.36 2.10
C PHE A 50 5.94 -6.42 3.63
N LEU A 51 5.08 -5.65 4.30
CA LEU A 51 5.05 -5.54 5.76
C LEU A 51 3.93 -6.35 6.41
N GLY A 52 3.10 -7.01 5.60
CA GLY A 52 1.93 -7.78 6.07
C GLY A 52 0.70 -6.90 6.34
N SER A 53 -0.34 -7.49 6.92
CA SER A 53 -1.60 -6.78 7.18
C SER A 53 -1.58 -6.07 8.52
N PRO A 54 -2.10 -4.83 8.64
CA PRO A 54 -2.49 -4.26 9.91
C PRO A 54 -3.86 -4.79 10.39
N TYR A 55 -4.58 -5.53 9.53
CA TYR A 55 -5.89 -6.10 9.82
C TYR A 55 -5.78 -7.61 10.08
N LEU A 56 -6.29 -8.05 11.22
CA LEU A 56 -6.26 -9.45 11.65
C LEU A 56 -7.69 -9.94 11.92
N ASP A 57 -7.90 -11.25 11.82
CA ASP A 57 -9.18 -11.85 12.20
C ASP A 57 -9.37 -11.89 13.72
N ALA A 58 -10.51 -12.43 14.17
CA ALA A 58 -10.84 -12.54 15.60
C ALA A 58 -9.86 -13.41 16.42
N HIS A 59 -9.01 -14.21 15.75
CA HIS A 59 -8.00 -15.06 16.36
C HIS A 59 -6.59 -14.44 16.30
N GLY A 60 -6.44 -13.27 15.67
CA GLY A 60 -5.14 -12.62 15.49
C GLY A 60 -4.36 -13.09 14.27
N GLU A 61 -5.01 -13.80 13.34
CA GLU A 61 -4.40 -14.32 12.13
C GLU A 61 -4.62 -13.38 10.93
N GLU A 62 -3.69 -13.39 9.98
CA GLU A 62 -3.89 -12.74 8.68
C GLU A 62 -4.84 -13.57 7.80
N ASP A 63 -5.56 -12.89 6.90
CA ASP A 63 -6.24 -13.54 5.77
C ASP A 63 -5.58 -13.11 4.47
N SER A 64 -4.46 -13.75 4.15
CA SER A 64 -3.65 -13.41 2.97
C SER A 64 -4.46 -13.55 1.69
N SER A 65 -4.48 -12.48 0.90
CA SER A 65 -5.32 -12.36 -0.29
C SER A 65 -6.82 -12.58 -0.08
N LEU A 66 -7.31 -12.36 1.15
CA LEU A 66 -8.72 -12.46 1.52
C LEU A 66 -9.36 -13.82 1.14
N LYS A 67 -8.57 -14.90 1.15
CA LYS A 67 -8.99 -16.22 0.68
C LYS A 67 -10.01 -16.89 1.59
N ARG A 68 -9.92 -16.66 2.90
CA ARG A 68 -10.86 -17.22 3.87
C ARG A 68 -12.15 -16.41 3.91
N GLY A 69 -12.10 -15.14 3.53
CA GLY A 69 -13.26 -14.23 3.51
C GLY A 69 -13.77 -13.92 4.92
N VAL A 70 -12.89 -13.97 5.91
CA VAL A 70 -13.28 -13.69 7.31
C VAL A 70 -13.27 -12.19 7.60
N PRO A 71 -14.12 -11.70 8.52
CA PRO A 71 -14.03 -10.33 8.97
C PRO A 71 -12.64 -10.05 9.58
N LEU A 72 -12.02 -8.95 9.15
CA LEU A 72 -10.74 -8.47 9.67
C LEU A 72 -10.94 -7.14 10.40
N PHE A 73 -10.14 -6.95 11.44
CA PHE A 73 -10.20 -5.79 12.31
C PHE A 73 -8.81 -5.18 12.45
N LEU A 74 -8.75 -3.86 12.57
CA LEU A 74 -7.49 -3.16 12.77
C LEU A 74 -6.87 -3.59 14.11
N SER A 75 -5.71 -4.25 14.05
CA SER A 75 -4.92 -4.57 15.24
C SER A 75 -3.99 -3.41 15.57
N LYS A 76 -4.20 -2.78 16.72
CA LYS A 76 -3.37 -1.65 17.18
C LYS A 76 -1.91 -2.05 17.35
N ASP A 77 -1.66 -3.26 17.83
CA ASP A 77 -0.30 -3.78 18.03
C ASP A 77 0.40 -4.01 16.69
N ARG A 78 -0.31 -4.61 15.73
CA ARG A 78 0.20 -4.82 14.37
C ARG A 78 0.46 -3.51 13.64
N TYR A 79 -0.45 -2.54 13.77
CA TYR A 79 -0.28 -1.20 13.24
C TYR A 79 0.97 -0.51 13.82
N ASN A 80 1.16 -0.57 15.14
CA ASN A 80 2.32 0.01 15.80
C ASN A 80 3.63 -0.66 15.36
N LEU A 81 3.62 -1.99 15.19
CA LEU A 81 4.76 -2.73 14.66
C LEU A 81 5.13 -2.26 13.25
N ILE A 82 4.15 -2.20 12.34
CA ILE A 82 4.35 -1.71 10.97
C ILE A 82 4.88 -0.28 10.99
N ASN A 83 4.27 0.62 11.77
CA ASN A 83 4.73 1.99 11.91
C ASN A 83 6.20 2.07 12.38
N ASN A 84 6.58 1.25 13.36
CA ASN A 84 7.97 1.20 13.84
C ASN A 84 8.95 0.69 12.76
N ILE A 85 8.54 -0.26 11.92
CA ILE A 85 9.35 -0.75 10.79
C ILE A 85 9.53 0.38 9.76
N VAL A 86 8.43 1.03 9.38
CA VAL A 86 8.44 2.16 8.42
C VAL A 86 9.38 3.27 8.89
N LEU A 87 9.28 3.67 10.16
CA LEU A 87 10.13 4.73 10.72
C LEU A 87 11.62 4.35 10.74
N LYS A 88 11.96 3.07 10.96
CA LYS A 88 13.34 2.57 10.93
C LYS A 88 13.92 2.49 9.52
N ALA A 89 13.08 2.23 8.51
CA ALA A 89 13.46 2.17 7.11
C ALA A 89 13.71 3.56 6.49
N ASN A 90 13.75 4.63 7.29
CA ASN A 90 13.67 6.02 6.82
C ASN A 90 12.46 6.28 5.90
N GLY A 91 11.39 5.49 6.07
CA GLY A 91 10.14 5.65 5.35
C GLY A 91 9.41 6.94 5.75
N PRO A 92 8.17 7.13 5.25
CA PRO A 92 7.42 8.35 5.49
C PRO A 92 7.28 8.66 7.00
N LYS A 93 7.84 9.80 7.44
CA LYS A 93 7.88 10.20 8.87
C LYS A 93 6.51 10.56 9.45
N VAL A 94 5.56 10.90 8.58
CA VAL A 94 4.16 11.13 8.94
C VAL A 94 3.34 10.08 8.22
N ILE A 95 2.91 9.04 8.95
CA ILE A 95 1.77 8.21 8.52
C ILE A 95 0.49 9.02 8.79
N GLY A 96 0.35 10.11 8.05
CA GLY A 96 -0.87 10.91 8.04
C GLY A 96 -1.95 10.21 7.21
N PRO A 97 -3.10 10.85 6.98
CA PRO A 97 -4.07 10.37 5.99
C PRO A 97 -3.53 10.44 4.54
N THR A 98 -2.21 10.36 4.33
CA THR A 98 -1.52 10.24 3.04
C THR A 98 -2.04 9.05 2.20
N MET A 99 -2.89 8.20 2.78
CA MET A 99 -3.97 7.47 2.09
C MET A 99 -4.95 8.33 1.24
N ARG A 100 -4.70 9.62 0.98
CA ARG A 100 -5.64 10.49 0.24
C ARG A 100 -5.43 10.55 -1.26
N TYR A 101 -4.29 10.12 -1.78
CA TYR A 101 -4.02 10.30 -3.21
C TYR A 101 -4.58 9.18 -4.12
N ALA A 102 -5.13 8.11 -3.56
CA ALA A 102 -5.89 7.12 -4.32
C ALA A 102 -7.36 7.52 -4.63
N LEU A 103 -7.84 8.67 -4.13
CA LEU A 103 -9.26 9.06 -4.18
C LEU A 103 -9.61 10.33 -4.97
N GLN A 104 -8.65 11.05 -5.57
CA GLN A 104 -8.96 12.29 -6.30
C GLN A 104 -8.79 12.25 -7.83
N ASN A 105 -8.16 11.22 -8.39
CA ASN A 105 -7.92 11.16 -9.85
C ASN A 105 -8.75 10.11 -10.61
N VAL A 106 -9.64 9.36 -9.95
CA VAL A 106 -10.54 8.41 -10.63
C VAL A 106 -11.78 9.08 -11.24
N VAL A 107 -12.17 10.28 -10.79
CA VAL A 107 -13.40 10.96 -11.26
C VAL A 107 -13.17 11.86 -12.48
N ARG A 108 -11.95 11.94 -13.02
CA ARG A 108 -11.64 12.76 -14.22
C ARG A 108 -11.41 11.95 -15.50
N GLY A 109 -11.49 10.62 -15.44
CA GLY A 109 -11.38 9.72 -16.60
C GLY A 109 -12.72 9.26 -17.19
N LEU A 110 -13.85 9.83 -16.74
CA LEU A 110 -15.17 9.59 -17.31
C LEU A 110 -15.67 10.89 -17.95
N ASN A 111 -15.11 11.22 -19.11
CA ASN A 111 -15.73 11.94 -20.22
C ASN A 111 -14.94 11.63 -21.50
#